data_AF-A0A1S1V7A5-F1
#
_entry.id   AF-A0A1S1V7A5-F1
#
_cell.length_a   1.000
_cell.length_b   1.000
_cell.length_c   1.000
_cell.angle_alpha   90.00
_cell.angle_beta   90.00
_cell.angle_gamma   90.00
#
_symmetry.space_group_name_H-M   'P 1'
#
loop_
_entity.id
_entity.type
_entity.pdbx_description
1 polymer ?
#
loop_
_entity_poly.entity_id
_entity_poly.type
_entity_poly.pdbx_seq_one_letter_code
_entity_poly.pdbx_strand_id
1 'polypeptide(L)' 'MISKAKIDRINELSRKSKSGQLTEDEKNEQKRLRAEYILAFRKNLKSQLENIEIVD' A
#
# COMPACT_ATOMS: atom_id res chain seq x y z
N MET A 1 6.14 -6.53 6.15
CA MET A 1 5.00 -5.66 6.50
C MET A 1 5.43 -4.22 6.24
N ILE A 2 4.62 -3.40 5.57
CA ILE A 2 4.96 -1.99 5.37
C ILE A 2 4.86 -1.24 6.70
N SER A 3 5.74 -0.26 6.94
CA SER A 3 5.69 0.58 8.13
C SER A 3 4.48 1.51 8.13
N LYS A 4 3.92 1.78 9.31
CA LYS A 4 2.77 2.68 9.49
C LYS A 4 2.99 4.06 8.87
N ALA A 5 4.21 4.60 9.00
CA ALA A 5 4.61 5.87 8.39
C ALA A 5 4.43 5.91 6.86
N LYS A 6 4.73 4.82 6.15
CA LYS A 6 4.53 4.76 4.69
C LYS A 6 3.04 4.70 4.32
N ILE A 7 2.22 4.04 5.13
CA ILE A 7 0.76 3.99 4.93
C ILE A 7 0.16 5.38 5.17
N ASP A 8 0.58 6.06 6.23
CA ASP A 8 0.15 7.42 6.53
C ASP A 8 0.52 8.37 5.39
N ARG A 9 1.74 8.24 4.83
CA ARG A 9 2.17 8.99 3.66
C ARG A 9 1.32 8.71 2.42
N ILE A 10 0.99 7.45 2.14
CA ILE A 10 0.07 7.09 1.04
C ILE A 10 -1.30 7.76 1.24
N ASN A 11 -1.80 7.79 2.47
CA ASN A 11 -3.09 8.42 2.80
C ASN A 11 -3.05 9.94 2.64
N GLU A 12 -1.96 10.60 3.06
CA GLU A 12 -1.74 12.03 2.80
C GLU A 12 -1.73 12.35 1.31
N LEU A 13 -0.93 11.63 0.53
CA LEU A 13 -0.86 11.80 -0.93
C LEU A 13 -2.23 11.52 -1.58
N SER A 14 -2.96 10.52 -1.09
CA SER A 14 -4.30 10.22 -1.60
C SER A 14 -5.32 11.31 -1.26
N ARG A 15 -5.18 11.99 -0.11
CA ARG A 15 -6.00 13.15 0.25
C ARG A 15 -5.68 14.36 -0.63
N LYS A 16 -4.39 14.64 -0.85
CA LYS A 16 -3.93 15.70 -1.78
C LYS A 16 -4.37 15.46 -3.22
N SER A 17 -4.33 14.20 -3.66
CA SER A 17 -4.85 13.78 -4.97
C SER A 17 -6.34 14.06 -5.11
N LYS A 18 -7.13 13.80 -4.07
CA LYS A 18 -8.56 14.13 -4.04
C LYS A 18 -8.85 15.63 -4.01
N SER A 19 -8.00 16.43 -3.37
CA SER A 19 -8.14 17.89 -3.34
C SER A 19 -7.59 18.60 -4.59
N GLY A 20 -7.00 17.86 -5.54
CA GLY A 20 -6.44 18.42 -6.77
C GLY A 20 -5.10 19.15 -6.58
N GLN A 21 -4.47 19.04 -5.41
CA GLN A 21 -3.21 19.72 -5.06
C GLN A 21 -1.98 18.84 -5.25
N LEU A 22 -2.09 17.76 -6.02
CA LEU A 22 -1.03 16.77 -6.18
C LEU A 22 -0.07 17.21 -7.29
N THR A 23 1.21 17.35 -6.97
CA THR A 23 2.24 17.58 -7.99
C THR A 23 2.58 16.28 -8.71
N GLU A 24 3.18 16.37 -9.90
CA GLU A 24 3.62 15.18 -10.64
C GLU A 24 4.70 14.37 -9.88
N ASP A 25 5.55 15.03 -9.10
CA ASP A 25 6.51 14.37 -8.20
C ASP A 25 5.80 13.57 -7.10
N GLU A 26 4.81 14.17 -6.43
CA GLU A 26 4.01 13.52 -5.39
C GLU A 26 3.19 12.35 -5.97
N LYS A 27 2.75 12.45 -7.23
CA LYS A 27 2.05 11.38 -7.95
C LYS A 27 2.97 10.20 -8.24
N ASN A 28 4.22 10.47 -8.62
CA ASN A 28 5.25 9.44 -8.78
C ASN A 28 5.60 8.78 -7.44
N GLU A 29 5.73 9.56 -6.36
CA GLU A 29 5.92 9.06 -5.00
C GLU A 29 4.76 8.16 -4.58
N GLN A 30 3.52 8.59 -4.80
CA GLN A 30 2.31 7.84 -4.48
C GLN A 30 2.26 6.49 -5.23
N LYS A 31 2.58 6.49 -6.52
CA LYS A 31 2.65 5.26 -7.34
C LYS A 31 3.69 4.29 -6.79
N ARG A 32 4.89 4.77 -6.48
CA ARG A 32 5.98 3.95 -5.93
C ARG A 32 5.59 3.33 -4.59
N LEU A 33 5.04 4.15 -3.68
CA LEU A 33 4.61 3.68 -2.37
C LEU A 33 3.45 2.68 -2.47
N ARG A 34 2.49 2.89 -3.37
CA ARG A 34 1.40 1.93 -3.62
C ARG A 34 1.90 0.61 -4.19
N ALA A 35 2.85 0.64 -5.11
CA ALA A 35 3.45 -0.58 -5.65
C ALA A 35 4.14 -1.41 -4.55
N GLU A 36 4.90 -0.74 -3.68
CA GLU A 36 5.54 -1.39 -2.53
C GLU A 36 4.49 -2.00 -1.58
N TYR A 37 3.40 -1.27 -1.31
CA TYR A 37 2.30 -1.75 -0.46
C TYR A 37 1.64 -3.00 -1.03
N ILE A 38 1.32 -3.00 -2.32
CA ILE A 38 0.69 -4.14 -2.99
C ILE A 38 1.59 -5.37 -2.96
N LEU A 39 2.90 -5.21 -3.18
CA LEU A 39 3.86 -6.31 -3.10
C LEU A 39 3.92 -6.90 -1.68
N ALA A 40 4.05 -6.05 -0.67
CA ALA A 40 4.07 -6.48 0.73
C ALA A 40 2.76 -7.15 1.14
N PHE A 41 1.62 -6.61 0.70
CA PHE A 41 0.30 -7.16 0.93
C PHE A 41 0.13 -8.53 0.27
N ARG A 42 0.50 -8.68 -1.01
CA ARG A 42 0.45 -9.97 -1.73
C ARG A 42 1.31 -11.03 -1.06
N LYS A 43 2.52 -10.69 -0.61
CA LYS A 43 3.38 -11.62 0.13
C LYS A 43 2.74 -12.08 1.43
N ASN A 44 2.13 -11.14 2.16
CA ASN A 44 1.44 -11.46 3.41
C ASN A 44 0.17 -12.29 3.17
N LEU A 45 -0.64 -11.95 2.15
CA LEU A 45 -1.83 -12.70 1.78
C LEU A 45 -1.50 -14.14 1.36
N LYS A 46 -0.45 -14.32 0.55
CA LYS A 46 0.01 -15.66 0.16
C LYS A 46 0.39 -16.49 1.39
N SER A 47 1.15 -15.90 2.31
CA SER A 47 1.51 -16.55 3.57
C SER A 47 0.29 -16.85 4.45
N GLN A 48 -0.73 -15.99 4.47
CA GLN A 48 -1.97 -16.29 5.19
C GLN A 48 -2.72 -17.47 4.55
N LEU A 49 -2.84 -17.52 3.22
CA LEU A 49 -3.50 -18.60 2.49
C LEU A 49 -2.78 -19.95 2.67
N GLU A 50 -1.44 -19.96 2.67
CA GLU A 50 -0.64 -21.18 2.92
C GLU A 50 -0.84 -21.73 4.34
N ASN A 51 -1.23 -20.89 5.30
CA ASN A 51 -1.50 -21.30 6.68
C ASN A 51 -2.99 -21.63 6.92
N ILE A 52 -3.85 -21.61 5.90
CA ILE A 52 -5.23 -22.07 6.03
C ILE A 52 -5.22 -23.59 5.99
N GLU A 53 -5.38 -24.22 7.15
CA GLU A 53 -5.65 -25.64 7.28
C GLU A 53 -7.17 -25.86 7.14
N ILE A 54 -7.58 -26.62 6.13
CA ILE A 54 -8.96 -27.08 5.99
C ILE A 54 -9.10 -28.28 6.93
N VAL A 55 -9.75 -28.06 8.07
CA VAL A 55 -10.17 -29.13 8.98
C VAL A 55 -11.48 -29.74 8.46
N ASP A 56 -11.48 -31.04 8.22
CA ASP A 56 -12.65 -31.90 7.94
C ASP A 56 -12.94 -32.79 9.16
#